data_AF-A0A3N4ZFM1-F1
#
_entry.id   AF-A0A3N4ZFM1-F1
#
_cell.length_a   1.000
_cell.length_b   1.000
_cell.length_c   1.000
_cell.angle_alpha   90.00
_cell.angle_beta   90.00
_cell.angle_gamma   90.00
#
_symmetry.space_group_name_H-M   'P 1'
#
loop_
_entity.id
_entity.type
_entity.pdbx_description
1 polymer ?
#
loop_
_entity_poly.entity_id
_entity_poly.type
_entity_poly.pdbx_seq_one_letter_code
_entity_poly.pdbx_strand_id
1 'polypeptide(L)'
;MPTIPWMPGTAKDGTEPAGPPLVMASRLELRSLLGVPRFFLLSLVIFQQVRSSPGLLGASLKAEPLKRTFWTLSAWRDQEALNAFSGTDPHARSVRGLRPGMKGSVFVFWNTERDQLPITWDEAQRRLAEQAEREAQAT
;
A
#
# COMPACT_ATOMS: atom_id res chain seq x y z
N MET A 1 -15.85 -1.70 8.51
CA MET A 1 -14.47 -1.17 8.51
C MET A 1 -14.33 -0.22 7.34
N PRO A 2 -13.91 1.04 7.54
CA PRO A 2 -13.76 1.99 6.44
C PRO A 2 -12.79 1.43 5.41
N THR A 3 -13.30 1.20 4.21
CA THR A 3 -12.54 0.72 3.06
C THR A 3 -12.81 1.68 1.92
N ILE A 4 -11.76 2.27 1.39
CA ILE A 4 -11.84 3.01 0.15
C ILE A 4 -11.78 1.96 -0.97
N PRO A 5 -12.83 1.84 -1.81
CA PRO A 5 -12.83 0.86 -2.89
C PRO A 5 -11.66 1.11 -3.85
N TRP A 6 -11.35 0.12 -4.68
CA TRP A 6 -10.34 0.27 -5.71
C TRP A 6 -10.60 1.51 -6.57
N MET A 7 -9.62 2.40 -6.62
CA MET A 7 -9.66 3.57 -7.49
C MET A 7 -8.65 3.39 -8.62
N PRO A 8 -9.06 3.60 -9.88
CA PRO A 8 -8.14 3.57 -10.99
C PRO A 8 -7.12 4.72 -10.88
N GLY A 9 -5.89 4.45 -11.28
CA GLY A 9 -4.83 5.45 -11.38
C GLY A 9 -4.95 6.28 -12.66
N THR A 10 -4.05 7.24 -12.82
CA THR A 10 -4.05 8.19 -13.95
C THR A 10 -3.12 7.80 -15.08
N ALA A 11 -2.49 6.62 -15.02
CA ALA A 11 -1.67 6.11 -16.10
C ALA A 11 -2.50 5.98 -17.38
N LYS A 12 -2.41 6.98 -18.26
CA LYS A 12 -2.91 6.92 -19.63
C LYS A 12 -1.97 6.03 -20.44
N ASP A 13 -2.55 5.16 -21.25
CA ASP A 13 -1.92 4.07 -22.03
C ASP A 13 -0.92 4.52 -23.13
N GLY A 14 -0.14 5.58 -22.90
CA GLY A 14 0.82 6.11 -23.89
C GLY A 14 2.24 5.54 -23.81
N THR A 15 2.53 4.72 -22.79
CA THR A 15 3.80 4.00 -22.68
C THR A 15 3.46 2.60 -22.22
N GLU A 16 3.36 1.67 -23.17
CA GLU A 16 3.22 0.25 -22.83
C GLU A 16 4.34 -0.14 -21.87
N PRO A 17 4.03 -0.75 -20.71
CA PRO A 17 5.06 -1.16 -19.77
C PRO A 17 5.92 -2.26 -20.40
N ALA A 18 7.20 -2.29 -20.03
CA ALA A 18 8.12 -3.34 -20.46
C ALA A 18 7.83 -4.74 -19.86
N GLY A 19 6.80 -4.89 -19.01
CA GLY A 19 6.50 -6.14 -18.30
C GLY A 19 5.22 -6.12 -17.46
N PRO A 20 4.96 -7.20 -16.69
CA PRO A 20 3.76 -7.33 -15.89
C PRO A 20 3.70 -6.30 -14.76
N PRO A 21 2.52 -5.69 -14.50
CA PRO A 21 2.30 -4.80 -13.38
C PRO A 21 2.86 -5.30 -12.06
N LEU A 22 3.40 -4.37 -11.26
CA LEU A 22 3.85 -4.63 -9.90
C LEU A 22 2.76 -4.27 -8.90
N VAL A 23 2.36 -5.21 -8.06
CA VAL A 23 1.46 -4.99 -6.94
C VAL A 23 2.25 -4.87 -5.64
N MET A 24 1.85 -3.92 -4.80
CA MET A 24 2.30 -3.77 -3.43
C MET A 24 1.09 -3.87 -2.50
N ALA A 25 1.20 -4.72 -1.48
CA ALA A 25 0.30 -4.70 -0.34
C ALA A 25 1.10 -4.47 0.95
N SER A 26 0.49 -3.77 1.90
CA SER A 26 1.07 -3.60 3.23
C SER A 26 0.06 -3.76 4.34
N ARG A 27 0.54 -4.18 5.51
CA ARG A 27 -0.17 -4.17 6.80
C ARG A 27 0.65 -3.38 7.81
N LEU A 28 0.06 -2.32 8.37
CA LEU A 28 0.70 -1.42 9.32
C LEU A 28 -0.07 -1.47 10.63
N GLU A 29 0.60 -1.81 11.73
CA GLU A 29 -0.01 -1.91 13.06
C GLU A 29 0.60 -0.87 14.01
N LEU A 30 -0.23 -0.04 14.66
CA LEU A 30 0.23 0.93 15.66
C LEU A 30 0.36 0.29 17.05
N ARG A 31 1.26 0.83 17.86
CA ARG A 31 1.37 0.47 19.29
C ARG A 31 0.16 0.92 20.12
N SER A 32 -0.42 2.07 19.82
CA SER A 32 -1.44 2.72 20.66
C SER A 32 -2.64 3.21 19.85
N LEU A 33 -3.83 3.13 20.46
CA LEU A 33 -5.06 3.72 19.93
C LEU A 33 -5.00 5.24 19.84
N LEU A 34 -4.20 5.90 20.70
CA LEU A 34 -4.01 7.35 20.66
C LEU A 34 -3.34 7.82 19.36
N GLY A 35 -2.58 6.96 18.69
CA GLY A 35 -1.96 7.24 17.39
C GLY A 35 -2.90 7.10 16.20
N VAL A 36 -4.06 6.45 16.38
CA VAL A 36 -4.98 6.08 15.29
C VAL A 36 -5.53 7.30 14.55
N PRO A 37 -6.03 8.37 15.21
CA PRO A 37 -6.59 9.51 14.49
C PRO A 37 -5.55 10.18 13.58
N ARG A 38 -4.34 10.41 14.10
CA ARG A 38 -3.23 11.01 13.34
C ARG A 38 -2.83 10.12 12.16
N PHE A 39 -2.71 8.82 12.38
CA PHE A 39 -2.33 7.87 11.33
C PHE A 39 -3.38 7.79 10.23
N PHE A 40 -4.67 7.79 10.61
CA PHE A 40 -5.77 7.76 9.66
C PHE A 40 -5.76 8.99 8.76
N LEU A 41 -5.61 10.19 9.32
CA LEU A 41 -5.49 11.43 8.54
C LEU A 41 -4.29 11.42 7.59
N LEU A 42 -3.11 11.00 8.07
CA LEU A 42 -1.92 10.86 7.23
C LEU A 42 -2.13 9.85 6.10
N SER A 43 -2.81 8.73 6.39
CA SER A 43 -3.13 7.71 5.38
C SER A 43 -4.00 8.29 4.26
N LEU A 44 -4.98 9.13 4.60
CA LEU A 44 -5.82 9.80 3.59
C LEU A 44 -5.03 10.79 2.74
N VAL A 45 -4.14 11.58 3.34
CA VAL A 45 -3.27 12.54 2.61
C VAL A 45 -2.35 11.80 1.64
N ILE A 46 -1.68 10.74 2.12
CA ILE A 46 -0.81 9.90 1.27
C ILE A 46 -1.62 9.25 0.16
N PHE A 47 -2.82 8.77 0.47
CA PHE A 47 -3.67 8.11 -0.52
C PHE A 47 -4.12 9.07 -1.63
N GLN A 48 -4.38 10.35 -1.31
CA GLN A 48 -4.61 11.39 -2.33
C GLN A 48 -3.38 11.59 -3.22
N GLN A 49 -2.17 11.56 -2.66
CA GLN A 49 -0.92 11.68 -3.42
C GLN A 49 -0.69 10.47 -4.34
N VAL A 50 -0.90 9.25 -3.82
CA VAL A 50 -0.83 8.00 -4.60
C VAL A 50 -1.67 8.13 -5.86
N ARG A 51 -2.90 8.63 -5.72
CA ARG A 51 -3.89 8.71 -6.81
C ARG A 51 -3.42 9.51 -8.03
N SER A 52 -2.58 10.52 -7.81
CA SER A 52 -2.04 11.39 -8.86
C SER A 52 -0.63 10.99 -9.29
N SER A 53 -0.10 9.87 -8.78
CA SER A 53 1.27 9.44 -9.03
C SER A 53 1.40 8.82 -10.43
N PRO A 54 2.40 9.25 -11.23
CA PRO A 54 2.68 8.65 -12.53
C PRO A 54 2.90 7.14 -12.41
N GLY A 55 2.31 6.38 -13.33
CA GLY A 55 2.46 4.93 -13.37
C GLY A 55 1.61 4.14 -12.39
N LEU A 56 0.78 4.79 -11.56
CA LEU A 56 -0.24 4.09 -10.79
C LEU A 56 -1.32 3.51 -11.73
N LEU A 57 -1.60 2.23 -11.60
CA LEU A 57 -2.71 1.54 -12.27
C LEU A 57 -3.98 1.54 -11.40
N GLY A 58 -3.82 1.42 -10.09
CA GLY A 58 -4.88 1.67 -9.13
C GLY A 58 -4.48 1.41 -7.69
N ALA A 59 -5.30 1.86 -6.76
CA ALA A 59 -5.04 1.71 -5.33
C ALA A 59 -6.33 1.58 -4.51
N SER A 60 -6.21 0.93 -3.35
CA SER A 60 -7.23 0.81 -2.32
C SER A 60 -6.59 0.97 -0.94
N LEU A 61 -7.37 1.47 0.01
CA LEU A 61 -6.99 1.65 1.41
C LEU A 61 -8.06 1.02 2.29
N LYS A 62 -7.65 0.18 3.24
CA LYS A 62 -8.53 -0.37 4.27
C LYS A 62 -8.00 0.04 5.63
N ALA A 63 -8.88 0.44 6.53
CA ALA A 63 -8.51 0.76 7.90
C ALA A 63 -9.42 0.04 8.89
N GLU A 64 -8.82 -0.45 9.97
CA GLU A 64 -9.49 -1.05 11.11
C GLU A 64 -9.05 -0.28 12.37
N PRO A 65 -9.60 0.93 12.60
CA PRO A 65 -9.13 1.84 13.65
C PRO A 65 -9.11 1.21 15.04
N LEU A 66 -10.14 0.42 15.37
CA LEU A 66 -10.25 -0.28 16.65
C LEU A 66 -9.19 -1.37 16.83
N LYS A 67 -8.67 -1.93 15.74
CA LYS A 67 -7.55 -2.89 15.77
C LYS A 67 -6.18 -2.21 15.66
N ARG A 68 -6.14 -0.88 15.46
CA ARG A 68 -4.93 -0.09 15.19
C ARG A 68 -4.21 -0.54 13.91
N THR A 69 -4.94 -1.12 12.98
CA THR A 69 -4.36 -1.73 11.78
C THR A 69 -4.85 -1.02 10.54
N PHE A 70 -3.93 -0.81 9.60
CA PHE A 70 -4.16 -0.15 8.34
C PHE A 70 -3.54 -0.99 7.23
N TRP A 71 -4.21 -1.06 6.08
CA TRP A 71 -3.74 -1.80 4.93
C TRP A 71 -3.76 -0.91 3.71
N THR A 72 -2.71 -1.00 2.91
CA THR A 72 -2.65 -0.39 1.58
C THR A 72 -2.53 -1.48 0.53
N LEU A 73 -3.15 -1.26 -0.61
CA LEU A 73 -3.03 -2.10 -1.79
C LEU A 73 -2.89 -1.18 -2.99
N SER A 74 -1.85 -1.35 -3.80
CA SER A 74 -1.65 -0.57 -5.02
C SER A 74 -1.01 -1.40 -6.11
N ALA A 75 -1.38 -1.12 -7.36
CA ALA A 75 -0.75 -1.67 -8.55
C ALA A 75 -0.11 -0.55 -9.35
N TRP A 76 1.10 -0.83 -9.83
CA TRP A 76 1.97 0.09 -10.55
C TRP A 76 2.37 -0.54 -11.87
N ARG A 77 2.66 0.30 -12.86
CA ARG A 77 3.12 -0.15 -14.18
C ARG A 77 4.42 -0.96 -14.09
N ASP A 78 5.31 -0.61 -13.15
CA ASP A 78 6.62 -1.22 -12.93
C ASP A 78 7.17 -0.82 -11.53
N GLN A 79 8.32 -1.40 -11.16
CA GLN A 79 9.02 -1.10 -9.92
C GLN A 79 9.55 0.34 -9.87
N GLU A 80 9.92 0.92 -11.01
CA GLU A 80 10.47 2.27 -11.09
C GLU A 80 9.42 3.32 -10.68
N ALA A 81 8.20 3.20 -11.18
CA ALA A 81 7.08 4.07 -10.83
C ALA A 81 6.75 4.01 -9.33
N LEU A 82 6.75 2.81 -8.74
CA LEU A 82 6.56 2.65 -7.31
C LEU A 82 7.69 3.27 -6.49
N ASN A 83 8.95 3.10 -6.92
CA ASN A 83 10.11 3.67 -6.25
C ASN A 83 10.10 5.20 -6.32
N ALA A 84 9.77 5.76 -7.49
CA ALA A 84 9.63 7.19 -7.70
C ALA A 84 8.57 7.77 -6.75
N PHE A 85 7.39 7.15 -6.64
CA PHE A 85 6.39 7.56 -5.67
C PHE A 85 6.91 7.43 -4.22
N SER A 86 7.52 6.30 -3.88
CA SER A 86 7.97 6.01 -2.50
C SER A 86 8.98 7.04 -1.97
N GLY A 87 9.80 7.60 -2.86
CA GLY A 87 10.79 8.64 -2.56
C GLY A 87 10.23 10.07 -2.52
N THR A 88 8.99 10.31 -2.96
CA THR A 88 8.40 11.66 -2.95
C THR A 88 7.90 12.07 -1.57
N ASP A 89 7.91 13.37 -1.29
CA ASP A 89 7.24 13.94 -0.12
C ASP A 89 5.77 14.27 -0.44
N PRO A 90 4.84 14.16 0.53
CA PRO A 90 5.05 13.86 1.95
C PRO A 90 5.24 12.38 2.32
N HIS A 91 5.22 11.42 1.39
CA HIS A 91 5.30 9.99 1.69
C HIS A 91 6.58 9.61 2.46
N ALA A 92 7.76 9.96 1.94
CA ALA A 92 9.04 9.62 2.55
C ALA A 92 9.18 10.16 3.99
N ARG A 93 8.82 11.44 4.21
CA ARG A 93 8.80 12.05 5.56
C ARG A 93 7.79 11.37 6.48
N SER A 94 6.61 11.01 5.98
CA SER A 94 5.57 10.37 6.78
C SER A 94 5.99 8.98 7.25
N VAL A 95 6.53 8.14 6.36
CA VAL A 95 7.07 6.81 6.70
C VAL A 95 8.12 6.94 7.81
N ARG A 96 9.08 7.86 7.67
CA ARG A 96 10.12 8.09 8.69
C ARG A 96 9.52 8.49 10.04
N GLY A 97 8.55 9.42 10.04
CA GLY A 97 7.91 9.90 11.27
C GLY A 97 7.02 8.86 11.97
N LEU A 98 6.54 7.85 11.24
CA LEU A 98 5.64 6.82 11.76
C LEU A 98 6.36 5.65 12.43
N ARG A 99 7.63 5.39 12.06
CA ARG A 99 8.42 4.25 12.57
C ARG A 99 8.39 4.09 14.10
N PRO A 100 8.56 5.14 14.94
CA PRO A 100 8.53 4.98 16.39
C PRO A 100 7.15 4.56 16.96
N GLY A 101 6.07 4.83 16.22
CA GLY A 101 4.71 4.48 16.62
C GLY A 101 4.25 3.09 16.15
N MET A 102 5.05 2.39 15.35
CA MET A 102 4.71 1.08 14.79
C MET A 102 4.95 -0.04 15.79
N LYS A 103 3.95 -0.91 15.95
CA LYS A 103 4.11 -2.21 16.60
C LYS A 103 4.72 -3.21 15.62
N GLY A 104 4.29 -3.18 14.37
CA GLY A 104 4.83 -4.00 13.30
C GLY A 104 4.34 -3.53 11.93
N SER A 105 5.06 -3.94 10.89
CA SER A 105 4.73 -3.66 9.51
C SER A 105 5.12 -4.85 8.64
N VAL A 106 4.24 -5.25 7.73
CA VAL A 106 4.50 -6.32 6.76
C VAL A 106 4.23 -5.77 5.37
N PHE A 107 5.11 -6.05 4.42
CA PHE A 107 4.99 -5.64 3.03
C PHE A 107 5.21 -6.85 2.13
N VAL A 108 4.39 -6.97 1.09
CA VAL A 108 4.58 -7.99 0.05
C VAL A 108 4.43 -7.35 -1.31
N PHE A 109 5.30 -7.76 -2.22
CA PHE A 109 5.39 -7.26 -3.59
C PHE A 109 5.33 -8.44 -4.54
N TRP A 110 4.55 -8.34 -5.61
CA TRP A 110 4.46 -9.39 -6.62
C TRP A 110 4.02 -8.83 -7.97
N ASN A 111 4.43 -9.48 -9.05
CA ASN A 111 3.93 -9.16 -10.38
C ASN A 111 2.59 -9.88 -10.64
N THR A 112 1.71 -9.25 -11.40
CA THR A 112 0.40 -9.79 -11.80
C THR A 112 0.13 -9.42 -13.26
N GLU A 113 -0.72 -10.18 -13.94
CA GLU A 113 -1.18 -9.82 -15.27
C GLU A 113 -2.17 -8.65 -15.22
N ARG A 114 -2.25 -7.84 -16.28
CA ARG A 114 -3.04 -6.60 -16.27
C ARG A 114 -4.54 -6.87 -16.17
N ASP A 115 -5.02 -7.96 -16.76
CA ASP A 115 -6.40 -8.42 -16.73
C ASP A 115 -6.81 -9.02 -15.37
N GLN A 116 -5.84 -9.28 -14.48
CA GLN A 116 -6.09 -9.69 -13.09
C GLN A 116 -6.33 -8.51 -12.15
N LEU A 117 -6.18 -7.26 -12.61
CA LEU A 117 -6.52 -6.08 -11.84
C LEU A 117 -8.04 -5.79 -11.95
N PRO A 118 -8.71 -5.37 -10.86
CA PRO A 118 -8.15 -5.05 -9.54
C PRO A 118 -7.93 -6.29 -8.66
N ILE A 119 -6.84 -6.28 -7.88
CA ILE A 119 -6.63 -7.32 -6.87
C ILE A 119 -7.64 -7.17 -5.72
N THR A 120 -8.17 -8.31 -5.26
CA THR A 120 -9.10 -8.37 -4.13
C THR A 120 -8.38 -8.21 -2.79
N TRP A 121 -9.10 -7.71 -1.78
CA TRP A 121 -8.57 -7.64 -0.42
C TRP A 121 -8.25 -9.02 0.17
N ASP A 122 -9.01 -10.05 -0.17
CA ASP A 122 -8.78 -11.41 0.33
C ASP A 122 -7.44 -11.96 -0.15
N GLU A 123 -7.11 -11.76 -1.44
CA GLU A 123 -5.82 -12.17 -1.99
C GLU A 123 -4.66 -11.38 -1.39
N ALA A 124 -4.83 -10.05 -1.24
CA ALA A 124 -3.83 -9.21 -0.61
C ALA A 124 -3.58 -9.61 0.86
N GLN A 125 -4.65 -9.91 1.62
CA GLN A 125 -4.55 -10.33 3.01
C GLN A 125 -3.94 -11.72 3.17
N ARG A 126 -4.25 -12.67 2.25
CA ARG A 126 -3.61 -13.99 2.20
C ARG A 126 -2.10 -13.87 2.03
N ARG A 127 -1.65 -13.12 1.02
CA ARG A 127 -0.21 -12.91 0.76
C ARG A 127 0.50 -12.22 1.92
N LEU A 128 -0.14 -11.25 2.56
CA LEU A 128 0.41 -10.57 3.74
C LEU A 128 0.53 -11.51 4.94
N ALA A 129 -0.40 -12.44 5.12
CA ALA A 129 -0.31 -13.46 6.18
C ALA A 129 0.86 -14.41 5.92
N GLU A 130 0.97 -14.95 4.70
CA GLU A 130 2.09 -15.82 4.29
C GLU A 130 3.45 -15.13 4.46
N GLN A 131 3.54 -13.85 4.10
CA GLN A 131 4.77 -13.08 4.29
C GLN A 131 5.12 -12.89 5.77
N ALA A 132 4.12 -12.59 6.61
CA ALA A 132 4.33 -12.43 8.05
C ALA A 132 4.82 -13.74 8.70
N GLU A 133 4.31 -14.89 8.26
CA GLU A 133 4.76 -16.20 8.73
C GLU A 133 6.21 -16.49 8.33
N ARG A 134 6.59 -16.16 7.09
CA ARG A 134 7.98 -16.30 6.60
C ARG A 134 8.95 -15.43 7.41
N GLU A 135 8.59 -14.18 7.68
CA GLU A 135 9.40 -13.26 8.51
C GLU A 135 9.57 -13.78 9.94
N ALA A 136 8.52 -14.36 10.51
CA ALA A 136 8.56 -14.94 11.86
C ALA A 136 9.43 -16.20 11.93
N GLN A 137 9.51 -17.00 10.87
CA GLN A 137 10.35 -18.20 10.80
C GLN A 137 11.83 -17.88 10.55
N ALA A 138 12.13 -16.70 10.02
CA ALA A 138 13.50 -16.25 9.73
C ALA A 138 14.19 -15.55 10.93
N THR A 139 13.47 -15.39 12.05
CA THR A 139 13.96 -14.73 13.28
C THR A 139 14.24 -15.76 14.36
#